data_AF-A0A5J5TBS7-F1
#
_entry.id   AF-A0A5J5TBS7-F1
#
_cell.length_a   1.000
_cell.length_b   1.000
_cell.length_c   1.000
_cell.angle_alpha   90.00
_cell.angle_beta   90.00
_cell.angle_gamma   90.00
#
_symmetry.space_group_name_H-M   'P 1'
#
loop_
_entity.id
_entity.type
_entity.pdbx_description
1 polymer ?
#
loop_
_entity_poly.entity_id
_entity_poly.type
_entity_poly.pdbx_seq_one_letter_code
_entity_poly.pdbx_strand_id
1 'polypeptide(L)'
;MAAAKTRTSTFSRNLSTAAPSHGPGLKCGPNGTVFLSSGIPDLDKILGGGFPLGSLVMVMEDAEAPHHMLLLRNFMAQGLVLGQPLLYSSPARDPRGFLGTLPSPAASKDDKSRERDPDQEKGLRIAWQYKKYLGESQLDGQRDSKHEYSNEFDLRKPLERHFINGPRIDCVSIQDCPDLSTLRDRCATFLSQFPRNDGSISCAGRIAIQSFCAPQCAYSNMEWDMLSFIRYLKSMVRSSNSVAIITFPPLLSPSFCKRWQHMADTLLSVKAIQGFLPMKTRNWHNSSPVTRIWLAF
;
A
#
# COMPACT_ATOMS: atom_id res chain seq x y z
N MET A 1 -62.03 -12.96 -20.65
CA MET A 1 -60.57 -12.76 -20.69
C MET A 1 -60.17 -11.90 -19.50
N ALA A 2 -59.47 -12.48 -18.53
CA ALA A 2 -58.99 -11.76 -17.35
C ALA A 2 -57.66 -11.08 -17.69
N ALA A 3 -57.61 -9.75 -17.62
CA ALA A 3 -56.39 -8.98 -17.84
C ALA A 3 -55.59 -8.90 -16.54
N ALA A 4 -54.41 -9.53 -16.53
CA ALA A 4 -53.46 -9.49 -15.42
C ALA A 4 -52.83 -8.09 -15.31
N LYS A 5 -52.94 -7.46 -14.13
CA LYS A 5 -52.34 -6.16 -13.83
C LYS A 5 -50.96 -6.38 -13.21
N THR A 6 -49.91 -6.27 -14.02
CA THR A 6 -48.52 -6.41 -13.59
C THR A 6 -48.12 -5.20 -12.74
N ARG A 7 -47.94 -5.40 -11.42
CA ARG A 7 -47.30 -4.42 -10.51
C ARG A 7 -45.80 -4.41 -10.79
N THR A 8 -45.32 -3.47 -11.59
CA THR A 8 -43.91 -3.11 -11.63
C THR A 8 -43.58 -2.24 -10.41
N SER A 9 -42.92 -2.83 -9.41
CA SER A 9 -42.37 -2.09 -8.28
C SER A 9 -41.05 -1.44 -8.69
N THR A 10 -41.08 -0.13 -8.94
CA THR A 10 -39.90 0.70 -9.17
C THR A 10 -39.30 1.08 -7.82
N PHE A 11 -38.24 0.38 -7.40
CA PHE A 11 -37.43 0.79 -6.26
C PHE A 11 -36.19 1.55 -6.78
N SER A 12 -36.38 2.79 -7.21
CA SER A 12 -35.28 3.71 -7.47
C SER A 12 -34.98 4.48 -6.18
N ARG A 13 -34.02 4.00 -5.38
CA ARG A 13 -33.41 4.85 -4.33
C ARG A 13 -32.39 5.77 -4.99
N ASN A 14 -32.85 6.92 -5.46
CA ASN A 14 -31.99 8.08 -5.64
C ASN A 14 -31.65 8.65 -4.26
N LEU A 15 -30.63 8.09 -3.62
CA LEU A 15 -29.91 8.77 -2.55
C LEU A 15 -28.65 9.35 -3.20
N SER A 16 -28.76 10.58 -3.70
CA SER A 16 -27.58 11.42 -3.92
C SER A 16 -27.07 11.87 -2.56
N THR A 17 -26.53 10.93 -1.79
CA THR A 17 -25.65 11.27 -0.68
C THR A 17 -24.31 11.59 -1.32
N ALA A 18 -23.85 12.84 -1.22
CA ALA A 18 -22.50 13.20 -1.62
C ALA A 18 -21.53 12.17 -1.03
N ALA A 19 -20.73 11.51 -1.88
CA ALA A 19 -19.77 10.53 -1.41
C ALA A 19 -18.88 11.20 -0.35
N PRO A 20 -18.64 10.57 0.81
CA PRO A 20 -17.76 11.14 1.82
C PRO A 20 -16.44 11.53 1.16
N SER A 21 -16.06 12.80 1.31
CA SER A 21 -14.76 13.28 0.81
C SER A 21 -13.68 12.60 1.65
N HIS A 22 -12.98 11.64 1.06
CA HIS A 22 -11.86 10.98 1.71
C HIS A 22 -10.58 11.76 1.46
N GLY A 23 -9.70 11.75 2.45
CA GLY A 23 -8.35 12.30 2.34
C GLY A 23 -7.54 11.68 1.18
N PRO A 24 -6.45 12.33 0.77
CA PRO A 24 -5.61 11.89 -0.35
C PRO A 24 -5.12 10.45 -0.16
N GLY A 25 -5.11 9.67 -1.26
CA GLY A 25 -4.66 8.26 -1.27
C GLY A 25 -5.67 7.23 -0.78
N LEU A 26 -6.93 7.62 -0.62
CA LEU A 26 -8.04 6.75 -0.27
C LEU A 26 -9.00 6.59 -1.45
N LYS A 27 -9.53 5.38 -1.62
CA LYS A 27 -10.53 5.07 -2.65
C LYS A 27 -11.67 4.29 -2.03
N CYS A 28 -12.90 4.72 -2.30
CA CYS A 28 -14.09 3.95 -1.96
C CYS A 28 -14.22 2.76 -2.91
N GLY A 29 -14.36 1.60 -2.32
CA GLY A 29 -14.74 0.35 -2.96
C GLY A 29 -16.23 0.07 -2.91
N PRO A 30 -16.66 -1.04 -3.51
CA PRO A 30 -17.99 -1.58 -3.31
C PRO A 30 -18.23 -1.89 -1.82
N ASN A 31 -19.50 -1.85 -1.40
CA ASN A 31 -19.94 -2.13 -0.03
C ASN A 31 -19.39 -1.19 1.06
N GLY A 32 -18.95 0.01 0.69
CA GLY A 32 -18.43 1.00 1.64
C GLY A 32 -17.03 0.69 2.19
N THR A 33 -16.33 -0.27 1.60
CA THR A 33 -14.93 -0.53 1.95
C THR A 33 -14.07 0.64 1.49
N VAL A 34 -13.20 1.15 2.35
CA VAL A 34 -12.22 2.19 1.95
C VAL A 34 -10.87 1.53 1.80
N PHE A 35 -10.23 1.76 0.66
CA PHE A 35 -8.91 1.22 0.34
C PHE A 35 -7.83 2.29 0.36
N LEU A 36 -6.63 1.86 0.70
CA LEU A 36 -5.40 2.62 0.73
C LEU A 36 -4.41 2.03 -0.28
N SER A 37 -3.83 2.87 -1.13
CA SER A 37 -2.95 2.42 -2.22
C SER A 37 -1.69 1.73 -1.70
N SER A 38 -1.30 0.63 -2.34
CA SER A 38 -0.02 -0.05 -2.11
C SER A 38 1.19 0.74 -2.63
N GLY A 39 0.97 1.81 -3.40
CA GLY A 39 2.02 2.53 -4.14
C GLY A 39 2.43 1.84 -5.45
N ILE A 40 1.78 0.72 -5.80
CA ILE A 40 1.99 0.00 -7.06
C ILE A 40 0.62 -0.10 -7.75
N PRO A 41 0.35 0.72 -8.80
CA PRO A 41 -0.95 0.76 -9.46
C PRO A 41 -1.46 -0.61 -9.94
N ASP A 42 -0.57 -1.47 -10.43
CA ASP A 42 -0.95 -2.79 -10.91
C ASP A 42 -1.30 -3.76 -9.78
N LEU A 43 -0.61 -3.66 -8.64
CA LEU A 43 -0.97 -4.43 -7.45
C LEU A 43 -2.33 -3.96 -6.90
N ASP A 44 -2.57 -2.64 -6.90
CA ASP A 44 -3.86 -2.10 -6.47
C ASP A 44 -4.99 -2.62 -7.35
N LYS A 45 -4.79 -2.73 -8.67
CA LYS A 45 -5.78 -3.35 -9.58
C LYS A 45 -6.03 -4.82 -9.23
N ILE A 46 -4.97 -5.61 -9.01
CA ILE A 46 -5.08 -7.03 -8.63
C ILE A 46 -5.85 -7.20 -7.32
N LEU A 47 -5.63 -6.30 -6.36
CA LEU A 47 -6.31 -6.29 -5.06
C LEU A 47 -7.75 -5.75 -5.12
N GLY A 48 -8.23 -5.29 -6.28
CA GLY A 48 -9.56 -4.69 -6.42
C GLY A 48 -9.64 -3.25 -5.92
N GLY A 49 -8.49 -2.60 -5.71
CA GLY A 49 -8.38 -1.21 -5.33
C GLY A 49 -7.41 -0.93 -4.19
N GLY A 50 -6.42 -1.79 -3.92
CA GLY A 50 -5.42 -1.60 -2.85
C GLY A 50 -5.75 -2.33 -1.55
N PHE A 51 -5.17 -1.90 -0.43
CA PHE A 51 -5.36 -2.53 0.88
C PHE A 51 -6.55 -1.93 1.64
N PRO A 52 -7.48 -2.75 2.16
CA PRO A 52 -8.58 -2.23 2.97
C PRO A 52 -8.10 -1.53 4.24
N LEU A 53 -8.72 -0.41 4.63
CA LEU A 53 -8.43 0.21 5.92
C LEU A 53 -8.75 -0.74 7.08
N GLY A 54 -7.84 -0.78 8.05
CA GLY A 54 -7.90 -1.69 9.18
C GLY A 54 -7.42 -3.11 8.88
N SER A 55 -6.66 -3.30 7.79
CA SER A 55 -6.08 -4.61 7.43
C SER A 55 -4.62 -4.74 7.85
N LEU A 56 -4.26 -5.98 8.21
CA LEU A 56 -2.89 -6.44 8.37
C LEU A 56 -2.45 -7.20 7.11
N VAL A 57 -1.45 -6.65 6.43
CA VAL A 57 -0.82 -7.24 5.25
C VAL A 57 0.48 -7.91 5.68
N MET A 58 0.67 -9.15 5.27
CA MET A 58 1.91 -9.88 5.48
C MET A 58 2.60 -10.16 4.14
N VAL A 59 3.91 -9.96 4.12
CA VAL A 59 4.74 -10.14 2.93
C VAL A 59 5.84 -11.15 3.26
N MET A 60 5.83 -12.27 2.55
CA MET A 60 6.90 -13.26 2.64
C MET A 60 8.10 -12.74 1.86
N GLU A 61 9.24 -12.62 2.54
CA GLU A 61 10.49 -12.26 1.89
C GLU A 61 11.01 -13.42 1.04
N ASP A 62 11.69 -13.07 -0.04
CA ASP A 62 12.43 -14.00 -0.87
C ASP A 62 13.91 -13.96 -0.47
N ALA A 63 14.52 -15.13 -0.33
CA ALA A 63 15.92 -15.27 0.05
C ALA A 63 16.86 -14.95 -1.13
N GLU A 64 16.39 -15.17 -2.36
CA GLU A 64 17.21 -15.02 -3.56
C GLU A 64 17.25 -13.58 -4.08
N ALA A 65 16.15 -12.83 -3.88
CA ALA A 65 16.04 -11.46 -4.37
C ALA A 65 15.22 -10.56 -3.45
N PRO A 66 15.61 -9.29 -3.25
CA PRO A 66 14.93 -8.37 -2.33
C PRO A 66 13.65 -7.74 -2.93
N HIS A 67 12.84 -8.48 -3.68
CA HIS A 67 11.63 -7.93 -4.33
C HIS A 67 10.57 -7.45 -3.33
N HIS A 68 10.49 -8.05 -2.15
CA HIS A 68 9.64 -7.56 -1.06
C HIS A 68 9.97 -6.11 -0.65
N MET A 69 11.23 -5.69 -0.81
CA MET A 69 11.66 -4.31 -0.55
C MET A 69 11.09 -3.33 -1.56
N LEU A 70 10.84 -3.75 -2.80
CA LEU A 70 10.17 -2.90 -3.78
C LEU A 70 8.76 -2.56 -3.30
N LEU A 71 8.02 -3.57 -2.85
CA LEU A 71 6.67 -3.38 -2.31
C LEU A 71 6.67 -2.48 -1.07
N LEU A 72 7.57 -2.76 -0.13
CA LEU A 72 7.68 -1.98 1.11
C LEU A 72 8.05 -0.52 0.82
N ARG A 73 9.02 -0.28 -0.07
CA ARG A 73 9.45 1.08 -0.47
C ARG A 73 8.33 1.85 -1.15
N ASN A 74 7.64 1.27 -2.12
CA ASN A 74 6.53 1.94 -2.80
C ASN A 74 5.38 2.24 -1.82
N PHE A 75 5.05 1.32 -0.92
CA PHE A 75 4.03 1.53 0.11
C PHE A 75 4.36 2.72 1.02
N MET A 76 5.62 2.87 1.43
CA MET A 76 6.06 3.99 2.25
C MET A 76 6.12 5.29 1.44
N ALA A 77 6.72 5.26 0.25
CA ALA A 77 6.85 6.44 -0.62
C ALA A 77 5.49 7.04 -0.97
N GLN A 78 4.50 6.20 -1.31
CA GLN A 78 3.13 6.64 -1.56
C GLN A 78 2.51 7.37 -0.38
N GLY A 79 2.77 6.90 0.84
CA GLY A 79 2.32 7.58 2.05
C GLY A 79 2.94 8.95 2.21
N LEU A 80 4.27 9.05 2.08
CA LEU A 80 5.00 10.30 2.28
C LEU A 80 4.64 11.37 1.24
N VAL A 81 4.51 10.98 -0.02
CA VAL A 81 4.12 11.89 -1.12
C VAL A 81 2.73 12.46 -0.89
N LEU A 82 1.82 11.68 -0.31
CA LEU A 82 0.47 12.10 0.03
C LEU A 82 0.33 12.73 1.44
N GLY A 83 1.44 12.92 2.16
CA GLY A 83 1.42 13.50 3.51
C GLY A 83 0.74 12.61 4.57
N GLN A 84 0.65 11.30 4.30
CA GLN A 84 0.11 10.31 5.22
C GLN A 84 1.15 9.94 6.30
N PRO A 85 0.75 9.85 7.57
CA PRO A 85 1.62 9.42 8.66
C PRO A 85 2.21 8.03 8.44
N LEU A 86 3.48 7.88 8.78
CA LEU A 86 4.24 6.64 8.63
C LEU A 86 4.91 6.26 9.95
N LEU A 87 4.66 5.05 10.43
CA LEU A 87 5.51 4.37 11.39
C LEU A 87 6.33 3.31 10.65
N TYR A 88 7.64 3.45 10.68
CA TYR A 88 8.55 2.50 10.06
C TYR A 88 9.44 1.85 11.12
N SER A 89 9.48 0.51 11.12
CA SER A 89 10.30 -0.28 12.02
C SER A 89 11.23 -1.17 11.21
N SER A 90 12.51 -1.23 11.59
CA SER A 90 13.50 -2.08 10.90
C SER A 90 14.56 -2.63 11.85
N PRO A 91 15.20 -3.76 11.50
CA PRO A 91 16.27 -4.36 12.30
C PRO A 91 17.64 -3.69 12.06
N ALA A 92 17.64 -2.43 11.62
CA ALA A 92 18.84 -1.62 11.45
C ALA A 92 18.98 -0.62 12.60
N ARG A 93 20.22 -0.28 12.97
CA ARG A 93 20.51 0.73 14.01
C ARG A 93 19.92 2.11 13.70
N ASP A 94 19.99 2.51 12.44
CA ASP A 94 19.37 3.74 11.95
C ASP A 94 18.33 3.44 10.86
N PRO A 95 17.05 3.24 11.24
CA PRO A 95 15.98 3.05 10.26
C PRO A 95 15.74 4.29 9.39
N ARG A 96 16.04 5.51 9.85
CA ARG A 96 15.75 6.72 9.07
C ARG A 96 16.60 6.81 7.80
N GLY A 97 17.84 6.33 7.84
CA GLY A 97 18.70 6.23 6.67
C GLY A 97 18.05 5.45 5.51
N PHE A 98 17.21 4.46 5.81
CA PHE A 98 16.49 3.67 4.79
C PHE A 98 15.48 4.51 4.00
N LEU A 99 14.89 5.54 4.59
CA LEU A 99 13.91 6.41 3.94
C LEU A 99 14.51 7.19 2.77
N GLY A 100 15.82 7.44 2.79
CA GLY A 100 16.56 8.03 1.67
C GLY A 100 16.63 7.12 0.42
N THR A 101 16.24 5.86 0.54
CA THR A 101 16.20 4.89 -0.58
C THR A 101 14.80 4.70 -1.18
N LEU A 102 13.80 5.43 -0.67
CA LEU A 102 12.45 5.40 -1.21
C LEU A 102 12.44 5.97 -2.63
N PRO A 103 11.63 5.45 -3.56
CA PRO A 103 11.58 5.97 -4.91
C PRO A 103 10.83 7.31 -4.97
N SER A 104 11.20 8.14 -5.95
CA SER A 104 10.50 9.39 -6.26
C SER A 104 9.31 9.14 -7.19
N PRO A 105 8.21 9.90 -7.08
CA PRO A 105 7.17 9.91 -8.11
C PRO A 105 7.79 10.19 -9.49
N ALA A 106 7.31 9.47 -10.50
CA ALA A 106 7.63 9.74 -11.89
C ALA A 106 7.07 11.12 -12.26
N ALA A 107 7.90 11.95 -12.92
CA ALA A 107 7.45 13.25 -13.38
C ALA A 107 6.26 13.07 -14.33
N SER A 108 5.16 13.79 -14.06
CA SER A 108 4.03 13.82 -14.98
C SER A 108 4.52 14.36 -16.34
N LYS A 109 4.04 13.80 -17.45
CA LYS A 109 4.43 14.24 -18.80
C LYS A 109 4.13 15.74 -19.06
N ASP A 110 3.31 16.36 -18.20
CA ASP A 110 2.94 17.76 -18.29
C ASP A 110 3.99 18.73 -17.71
N ASP A 111 4.92 18.29 -16.85
CA ASP A 111 5.95 19.21 -16.33
C ASP A 111 7.00 19.61 -17.38
N LYS A 112 7.14 18.84 -18.47
CA LYS A 112 7.97 19.22 -19.62
C LYS A 112 7.37 20.32 -20.49
N SER A 113 6.15 20.78 -20.20
CA SER A 113 5.49 21.87 -20.95
C SER A 113 5.78 23.26 -20.37
N ARG A 114 6.38 23.37 -19.18
CA ARG A 114 6.59 24.64 -18.49
C ARG A 114 7.90 25.37 -18.82
N GLU A 115 8.85 24.70 -19.46
CA GLU A 115 10.00 25.33 -20.10
C GLU A 115 9.91 25.12 -21.62
N ARG A 116 8.99 25.83 -22.28
CA ARG A 116 8.97 25.89 -23.73
C ARG A 116 9.40 27.30 -24.14
N ASP A 117 10.61 27.39 -24.67
CA ASP A 117 11.18 28.58 -25.27
C ASP A 117 10.19 29.14 -26.32
N PRO A 118 9.71 30.39 -26.20
CA PRO A 118 8.73 30.97 -27.12
C PRO A 118 9.22 31.02 -28.58
N ASP A 119 10.52 30.84 -28.85
CA ASP A 119 11.05 30.79 -30.22
C ASP A 119 10.92 29.41 -30.90
N GLN A 120 10.70 28.30 -30.17
CA GLN A 120 10.45 27.00 -30.79
C GLN A 120 9.04 26.87 -31.42
N GLU A 121 8.11 27.75 -31.05
CA GLU A 121 6.73 27.70 -31.54
C GLU A 121 6.61 28.09 -33.02
N LYS A 122 7.61 28.79 -33.58
CA LYS A 122 7.63 29.21 -34.99
C LYS A 122 7.96 28.08 -35.97
N GLY A 123 8.54 26.96 -35.51
CA GLY A 123 9.03 25.86 -36.36
C GLY A 123 8.03 24.73 -36.65
N LEU A 124 6.90 24.66 -35.94
CA LEU A 124 6.01 23.49 -35.96
C LEU A 124 4.66 23.77 -36.65
N ARG A 125 4.69 24.40 -37.84
CA ARG A 125 3.47 24.66 -38.64
C ARG A 125 2.78 23.38 -39.14
N ILE A 126 3.54 22.29 -39.33
CA ILE A 126 3.04 21.03 -39.89
C ILE A 126 2.36 20.17 -38.81
N ALA A 127 2.91 20.13 -37.59
CA ALA A 127 2.37 19.32 -36.50
C ALA A 127 1.00 19.82 -36.01
N TRP A 128 0.72 21.13 -36.09
CA TRP A 128 -0.56 21.72 -35.73
C TRP A 128 -1.72 21.18 -36.58
N GLN A 129 -1.48 20.90 -37.86
CA GLN A 129 -2.55 20.46 -38.78
C GLN A 129 -3.08 19.05 -38.45
N TYR A 130 -2.28 18.19 -37.82
CA TYR A 130 -2.71 16.86 -37.39
C TYR A 130 -3.54 16.87 -36.09
N LYS A 131 -3.65 18.02 -35.41
CA LYS A 131 -4.48 18.19 -34.20
C LYS A 131 -5.96 17.83 -34.43
N LYS A 132 -6.45 17.96 -35.67
CA LYS A 132 -7.83 17.59 -36.04
C LYS A 132 -8.04 16.09 -36.22
N TYR A 133 -6.97 15.32 -36.44
CA TYR A 133 -7.03 13.86 -36.68
C TYR A 133 -6.64 13.03 -35.45
N LEU A 134 -6.12 13.66 -34.38
CA LEU A 134 -5.91 13.06 -33.07
C LEU A 134 -7.23 12.97 -32.28
N GLY A 135 -8.24 12.37 -32.93
CA GLY A 135 -9.61 12.28 -32.45
C GLY A 135 -9.74 11.89 -30.98
N GLU A 136 -10.58 12.65 -30.29
CA GLU A 136 -11.60 12.18 -29.35
C GLU A 136 -11.31 10.85 -28.63
N SER A 137 -10.56 10.95 -27.54
CA SER A 137 -10.94 10.29 -26.30
C SER A 137 -11.07 11.37 -25.24
N GLN A 138 -12.13 12.17 -25.37
CA GLN A 138 -12.65 12.97 -24.26
C GLN A 138 -13.20 12.00 -23.21
N LEU A 139 -12.33 11.53 -22.32
CA LEU A 139 -12.76 11.24 -20.96
C LEU A 139 -12.66 12.56 -20.21
N ASP A 140 -13.82 13.05 -19.78
CA ASP A 140 -14.02 14.27 -19.00
C ASP A 140 -12.96 14.42 -17.90
N GLY A 141 -11.95 15.24 -18.18
CA GLY A 141 -10.96 15.69 -17.23
C GLY A 141 -11.51 16.90 -16.50
N GLN A 142 -12.49 16.68 -15.62
CA GLN A 142 -12.91 17.66 -14.63
C GLN A 142 -11.66 18.09 -13.85
N ARG A 143 -11.25 19.34 -14.11
CA ARG A 143 -10.19 20.05 -13.39
C ARG A 143 -10.66 20.25 -11.97
N ASP A 144 -10.27 19.32 -11.12
CA ASP A 144 -10.16 19.54 -9.70
C ASP A 144 -8.73 19.14 -9.33
N SER A 145 -8.15 19.75 -8.32
CA SER A 145 -6.86 19.38 -7.75
C SER A 145 -6.91 17.91 -7.26
N LYS A 146 -6.83 16.97 -8.20
CA LYS A 146 -6.96 15.53 -7.99
C LYS A 146 -5.64 15.07 -7.39
N HIS A 147 -5.58 15.05 -6.06
CA HIS A 147 -4.58 14.25 -5.37
C HIS A 147 -4.69 12.82 -5.89
N GLU A 148 -3.65 12.37 -6.59
CA GLU A 148 -3.65 11.09 -7.28
C GLU A 148 -3.71 9.95 -6.25
N TYR A 149 -4.64 9.00 -6.47
CA TYR A 149 -4.85 7.88 -5.55
C TYR A 149 -3.57 7.03 -5.38
N SER A 150 -2.87 6.78 -6.49
CA SER A 150 -1.59 6.07 -6.57
C SER A 150 -0.69 6.82 -7.54
N ASN A 151 0.55 7.13 -7.15
CA ASN A 151 1.55 7.66 -8.07
C ASN A 151 2.26 6.50 -8.79
N GLU A 152 2.81 6.77 -9.96
CA GLU A 152 3.83 5.93 -10.58
C GLU A 152 5.21 6.37 -10.03
N PHE A 153 6.09 5.43 -9.71
CA PHE A 153 7.37 5.71 -9.05
C PHE A 153 8.56 5.37 -9.97
N ASP A 154 9.52 6.28 -10.07
CA ASP A 154 10.81 6.03 -10.73
C ASP A 154 11.82 5.47 -9.71
N LEU A 155 12.04 4.17 -9.78
CA LEU A 155 12.94 3.44 -8.87
C LEU A 155 14.41 3.86 -8.98
N ARG A 156 14.78 4.60 -10.04
CA ARG A 156 16.16 5.06 -10.26
C ARG A 156 16.48 6.32 -9.50
N LYS A 157 15.46 7.02 -8.97
CA LYS A 157 15.61 8.30 -8.29
C LYS A 157 15.13 8.19 -6.84
N PRO A 158 15.97 8.56 -5.86
CA PRO A 158 15.54 8.60 -4.47
C PRO A 158 14.52 9.73 -4.27
N LEU A 159 13.64 9.53 -3.29
CA LEU A 159 12.63 10.49 -2.85
C LEU A 159 13.30 11.75 -2.31
N GLU A 160 12.71 12.90 -2.59
CA GLU A 160 13.25 14.17 -2.14
C GLU A 160 13.22 14.32 -0.61
N ARG A 161 14.26 14.99 -0.08
CA ARG A 161 14.48 15.12 1.38
C ARG A 161 13.33 15.82 2.11
N HIS A 162 12.58 16.69 1.43
CA HIS A 162 11.49 17.44 2.05
C HIS A 162 10.33 16.53 2.47
N PHE A 163 10.09 15.41 1.75
CA PHE A 163 9.12 14.40 2.16
C PHE A 163 9.60 13.58 3.37
N ILE A 164 10.91 13.32 3.45
CA ILE A 164 11.53 12.46 4.48
C ILE A 164 11.71 13.22 5.81
N ASN A 165 11.91 14.54 5.77
CA ASN A 165 12.05 15.37 6.97
C ASN A 165 10.71 15.86 7.53
N GLY A 166 9.59 15.33 7.04
CA GLY A 166 8.26 15.70 7.50
C GLY A 166 8.00 15.28 8.95
N PRO A 167 7.14 16.02 9.69
CA PRO A 167 6.89 15.77 11.11
C PRO A 167 6.06 14.51 11.40
N ARG A 168 5.55 13.82 10.37
CA ARG A 168 4.60 12.70 10.48
C ARG A 168 5.24 11.32 10.33
N ILE A 169 6.55 11.22 10.57
CA ILE A 169 7.32 9.98 10.41
C ILE A 169 7.94 9.56 11.74
N ASP A 170 7.48 8.44 12.27
CA ASP A 170 8.11 7.76 13.41
C ASP A 170 8.95 6.57 12.92
N CYS A 171 10.18 6.48 13.40
CA CYS A 171 11.11 5.41 13.05
C CYS A 171 11.57 4.69 14.31
N VAL A 172 11.47 3.36 14.30
CA VAL A 172 11.79 2.50 15.45
C VAL A 172 12.82 1.46 15.03
N SER A 173 13.95 1.39 15.74
CA SER A 173 14.89 0.28 15.56
C SER A 173 14.46 -0.88 16.44
N ILE A 174 14.31 -2.07 15.85
CA ILE A 174 14.03 -3.31 16.57
C ILE A 174 15.29 -4.13 16.86
N GLN A 175 16.46 -3.66 16.43
CA GLN A 175 17.73 -4.37 16.62
C GLN A 175 18.10 -4.48 18.10
N ASP A 176 18.04 -3.37 18.83
CA ASP A 176 18.51 -3.28 20.21
C ASP A 176 17.38 -3.37 21.25
N CYS A 177 16.15 -3.70 20.81
CA CYS A 177 15.02 -3.89 21.72
C CYS A 177 15.07 -5.30 22.33
N PRO A 178 15.12 -5.43 23.68
CA PRO A 178 15.17 -6.74 24.34
C PRO A 178 13.88 -7.53 24.17
N ASP A 179 12.76 -6.83 24.00
CA ASP A 179 11.42 -7.38 23.79
C ASP A 179 10.61 -6.52 22.80
N LEU A 180 9.35 -6.90 22.59
CA LEU A 180 8.43 -6.20 21.68
C LEU A 180 7.63 -5.08 22.36
N SER A 181 7.88 -4.77 23.65
CA SER A 181 7.08 -3.79 24.40
C SER A 181 7.19 -2.38 23.81
N THR A 182 8.41 -1.95 23.47
CA THR A 182 8.65 -0.61 22.90
C THR A 182 7.95 -0.47 21.55
N LEU A 183 8.07 -1.47 20.67
CA LEU A 183 7.38 -1.45 19.37
C LEU A 183 5.86 -1.47 19.55
N ARG A 184 5.35 -2.27 20.50
CA ARG A 184 3.92 -2.32 20.83
C ARG A 184 3.39 -0.95 21.25
N ASP A 185 4.10 -0.27 22.14
CA ASP A 185 3.68 1.02 22.69
C ASP A 185 3.77 2.14 21.63
N ARG A 186 4.76 2.08 20.73
CA ARG A 186 4.85 2.98 19.57
C ARG A 186 3.72 2.77 18.57
N CYS A 187 3.40 1.51 18.24
CA CYS A 187 2.24 1.20 17.41
C CYS A 187 0.92 1.68 18.05
N ALA A 188 0.75 1.50 19.36
CA ALA A 188 -0.43 1.97 20.08
C ALA A 188 -0.58 3.50 20.00
N THR A 189 0.51 4.21 20.27
CA THR A 189 0.57 5.68 20.22
C THR A 189 0.26 6.19 18.81
N PHE A 190 0.85 5.56 17.79
CA PHE A 190 0.59 5.90 16.39
C PHE A 190 -0.87 5.68 16.00
N LEU A 191 -1.42 4.50 16.30
CA LEU A 191 -2.78 4.12 15.90
C LEU A 191 -3.87 4.93 16.63
N SER A 192 -3.59 5.39 17.86
CA SER A 192 -4.50 6.25 18.62
C SER A 192 -4.83 7.58 17.93
N GLN A 193 -3.98 8.02 16.98
CA GLN A 193 -4.17 9.26 16.21
C GLN A 193 -5.20 9.08 15.08
N PHE A 194 -5.56 7.84 14.73
CA PHE A 194 -6.44 7.52 13.59
C PHE A 194 -7.62 6.63 14.00
N PRO A 195 -8.42 6.98 15.02
CA PRO A 195 -9.55 6.17 15.44
C PRO A 195 -10.56 6.03 14.31
N ARG A 196 -11.15 4.84 14.18
CA ARG A 196 -12.18 4.57 13.19
C ARG A 196 -13.53 5.09 13.70
N ASN A 197 -13.97 6.21 13.14
CA ASN A 197 -15.28 6.82 13.40
C ASN A 197 -16.12 6.79 12.11
N ASP A 198 -17.45 6.80 12.21
CA ASP A 198 -18.38 6.79 11.07
C ASP A 198 -18.40 8.10 10.24
N GLY A 199 -17.45 9.01 10.49
CA GLY A 199 -17.31 10.29 9.80
C GLY A 199 -16.37 10.26 8.59
N SER A 200 -16.15 11.43 8.00
CA SER A 200 -15.19 11.61 6.91
C SER A 200 -13.76 11.31 7.38
N ILE A 201 -13.04 10.47 6.62
CA ILE A 201 -11.66 10.09 6.93
C ILE A 201 -10.72 11.17 6.36
N SER A 202 -10.16 12.01 7.24
CA SER A 202 -9.25 13.09 6.85
C SER A 202 -7.84 12.60 6.51
N CYS A 203 -7.38 11.52 7.14
CA CYS A 203 -6.05 10.95 6.92
C CYS A 203 -6.03 9.47 7.32
N ALA A 204 -5.14 8.70 6.70
CA ALA A 204 -4.92 7.30 7.03
C ALA A 204 -3.45 7.03 7.36
N GLY A 205 -3.20 6.21 8.38
CA GLY A 205 -1.86 5.86 8.84
C GLY A 205 -1.28 4.64 8.12
N ARG A 206 0.03 4.64 7.94
CA ARG A 206 0.79 3.49 7.41
C ARG A 206 1.77 2.98 8.45
N ILE A 207 1.73 1.67 8.70
CA ILE A 207 2.74 0.98 9.49
C ILE A 207 3.52 0.05 8.57
N ALA A 208 4.84 0.12 8.60
CA ALA A 208 5.76 -0.71 7.84
C ALA A 208 6.77 -1.34 8.79
N ILE A 209 6.67 -2.66 9.01
CA ILE A 209 7.62 -3.42 9.83
C ILE A 209 8.43 -4.30 8.89
N GLN A 210 9.70 -3.95 8.71
CA GLN A 210 10.63 -4.69 7.88
C GLN A 210 11.24 -5.86 8.65
N SER A 211 11.32 -7.01 7.98
CA SER A 211 12.03 -8.23 8.40
C SER A 211 11.76 -8.57 9.86
N PHE A 212 10.47 -8.63 10.20
CA PHE A 212 10.01 -9.05 11.51
C PHE A 212 10.47 -10.50 11.73
N CYS A 213 11.19 -10.75 12.82
CA CYS A 213 11.97 -11.97 13.06
C CYS A 213 13.31 -12.07 12.30
N ALA A 214 13.95 -10.94 11.97
CA ALA A 214 15.35 -10.96 11.56
C ALA A 214 16.22 -11.62 12.65
N PRO A 215 17.19 -12.48 12.30
CA PRO A 215 18.03 -13.19 13.27
C PRO A 215 18.83 -12.27 14.21
N GLN A 216 19.07 -11.03 13.81
CA GLN A 216 19.74 -10.03 14.65
C GLN A 216 18.88 -9.46 15.78
N CYS A 217 17.56 -9.70 15.77
CA CYS A 217 16.66 -9.23 16.83
C CYS A 217 16.69 -10.18 18.03
N ALA A 218 16.82 -9.65 19.24
CA ALA A 218 16.89 -10.47 20.46
C ALA A 218 15.67 -11.40 20.68
N TYR A 219 14.50 -10.97 20.21
CA TYR A 219 13.25 -11.73 20.30
C TYR A 219 13.04 -12.76 19.18
N SER A 220 14.01 -12.99 18.29
CA SER A 220 13.85 -13.87 17.11
C SER A 220 13.45 -15.32 17.46
N ASN A 221 13.78 -15.78 18.68
CA ASN A 221 13.45 -17.12 19.17
C ASN A 221 12.18 -17.16 20.03
N MET A 222 11.54 -16.00 20.26
CA MET A 222 10.35 -15.85 21.10
C MET A 222 9.07 -15.96 20.26
N GLU A 223 8.76 -17.17 19.78
CA GLU A 223 7.60 -17.42 18.89
C GLU A 223 6.27 -16.88 19.44
N TRP A 224 6.01 -17.11 20.73
CA TRP A 224 4.75 -16.71 21.36
C TRP A 224 4.64 -15.20 21.53
N ASP A 225 5.73 -14.50 21.87
CA ASP A 225 5.76 -13.05 21.97
C ASP A 225 5.54 -12.39 20.60
N MET A 226 6.17 -12.93 19.56
CA MET A 226 5.92 -12.48 18.18
C MET A 226 4.47 -12.68 17.76
N LEU A 227 3.88 -13.86 18.01
CA LEU A 227 2.47 -14.12 17.71
C LEU A 227 1.54 -13.21 18.51
N SER A 228 1.83 -13.00 19.80
CA SER A 228 1.08 -12.10 20.67
C SER A 228 1.11 -10.67 20.14
N PHE A 229 2.29 -10.18 19.73
CA PHE A 229 2.46 -8.88 19.11
C PHE A 229 1.65 -8.74 17.81
N ILE A 230 1.74 -9.70 16.89
CA ILE A 230 0.98 -9.63 15.63
C ILE A 230 -0.53 -9.65 15.92
N ARG A 231 -1.00 -10.46 16.89
CA ARG A 231 -2.43 -10.49 17.29
C ARG A 231 -2.87 -9.13 17.83
N TYR A 232 -2.05 -8.55 18.70
CA TYR A 232 -2.27 -7.23 19.27
C TYR A 232 -2.34 -6.17 18.18
N LEU A 233 -1.34 -6.12 17.30
CA LEU A 233 -1.26 -5.13 16.22
C LEU A 233 -2.48 -5.26 15.29
N LYS A 234 -2.86 -6.49 14.90
CA LYS A 234 -4.06 -6.73 14.09
C LYS A 234 -5.31 -6.17 14.75
N SER A 235 -5.46 -6.38 16.06
CA SER A 235 -6.61 -5.87 16.81
C SER A 235 -6.67 -4.34 16.77
N MET A 236 -5.54 -3.68 17.02
CA MET A 236 -5.46 -2.21 17.02
C MET A 236 -5.66 -1.60 15.64
N VAL A 237 -5.07 -2.21 14.61
CA VAL A 237 -5.20 -1.75 13.22
C VAL A 237 -6.66 -1.83 12.78
N ARG A 238 -7.38 -2.91 13.13
CA ARG A 238 -8.78 -3.10 12.73
C ARG A 238 -9.74 -2.01 13.22
N SER A 239 -9.45 -1.41 14.38
CA SER A 239 -10.20 -0.29 14.95
C SER A 239 -9.68 1.09 14.56
N SER A 240 -8.78 1.18 13.57
CA SER A 240 -8.16 2.43 13.12
C SER A 240 -8.28 2.62 11.61
N ASN A 241 -8.15 3.86 11.15
CA ASN A 241 -8.00 4.19 9.74
C ASN A 241 -6.54 4.03 9.31
N SER A 242 -5.98 2.82 9.44
CA SER A 242 -4.58 2.53 9.10
C SER A 242 -4.42 1.18 8.40
N VAL A 243 -3.29 0.99 7.73
CA VAL A 243 -2.87 -0.30 7.17
C VAL A 243 -1.47 -0.63 7.71
N ALA A 244 -1.26 -1.88 8.12
CA ALA A 244 0.03 -2.37 8.56
C ALA A 244 0.59 -3.41 7.59
N ILE A 245 1.82 -3.22 7.14
CA ILE A 245 2.60 -4.20 6.38
C ILE A 245 3.70 -4.76 7.27
N ILE A 246 3.78 -6.09 7.36
CA ILE A 246 4.88 -6.81 7.99
C ILE A 246 5.58 -7.65 6.93
N THR A 247 6.87 -7.42 6.70
CA THR A 247 7.72 -8.35 5.94
C THR A 247 8.42 -9.29 6.90
N PHE A 248 8.63 -10.54 6.51
CA PHE A 248 9.32 -11.51 7.36
C PHE A 248 10.12 -12.54 6.54
N PRO A 249 11.31 -12.93 7.03
CA PRO A 249 12.19 -13.84 6.30
C PRO A 249 11.63 -15.27 6.29
N PRO A 250 11.97 -16.09 5.27
CA PRO A 250 11.53 -17.48 5.16
C PRO A 250 12.23 -18.42 6.16
N LEU A 251 12.93 -17.89 7.16
CA LEU A 251 13.72 -18.63 8.16
C LEU A 251 12.85 -19.32 9.23
N LEU A 252 11.55 -19.05 9.21
CA LEU A 252 10.59 -19.60 10.15
C LEU A 252 10.32 -21.08 9.87
N SER A 253 10.09 -21.88 10.93
CA SER A 253 9.61 -23.25 10.76
C SER A 253 8.32 -23.27 9.93
N PRO A 254 8.04 -24.33 9.13
CA PRO A 254 6.84 -24.37 8.29
C PRO A 254 5.54 -24.18 9.09
N SER A 255 5.50 -24.70 10.31
CA SER A 255 4.36 -24.55 11.24
C SER A 255 4.21 -23.10 11.70
N PHE A 256 5.31 -22.45 12.06
CA PHE A 256 5.30 -21.06 12.51
C PHE A 256 4.91 -20.10 11.39
N CYS A 257 5.48 -20.29 10.19
CA CYS A 257 5.11 -19.56 8.98
C CYS A 257 3.61 -19.69 8.67
N LYS A 258 3.03 -20.90 8.75
CA LYS A 258 1.59 -21.10 8.56
C LYS A 258 0.75 -20.32 9.57
N ARG A 259 1.12 -20.32 10.86
CA ARG A 259 0.40 -19.54 11.89
C ARG A 259 0.35 -18.06 11.52
N TRP A 260 1.47 -17.49 11.05
CA TRP A 260 1.52 -16.10 10.63
C TRP A 260 0.64 -15.84 9.41
N GLN A 261 0.72 -16.71 8.40
CA GLN A 261 -0.13 -16.62 7.21
C GLN A 261 -1.61 -16.57 7.57
N HIS A 262 -2.07 -17.37 8.55
CA HIS A 262 -3.45 -17.39 9.01
C HIS A 262 -3.88 -16.12 9.77
N MET A 263 -2.93 -15.32 10.25
CA MET A 263 -3.22 -14.06 10.91
C MET A 263 -3.34 -12.89 9.95
N ALA A 264 -2.77 -12.98 8.75
CA ALA A 264 -2.86 -11.93 7.75
C ALA A 264 -4.29 -11.78 7.21
N ASP A 265 -4.71 -10.54 6.93
CA ASP A 265 -5.90 -10.28 6.12
C ASP A 265 -5.55 -10.35 4.63
N THR A 266 -4.30 -10.02 4.27
CA THR A 266 -3.73 -10.21 2.93
C THR A 266 -2.33 -10.77 3.04
N LEU A 267 -2.05 -11.84 2.30
CA LEU A 267 -0.73 -12.46 2.23
C LEU A 267 -0.15 -12.33 0.83
N LEU A 268 1.00 -11.68 0.74
CA LEU A 268 1.75 -11.54 -0.50
C LEU A 268 3.01 -12.41 -0.41
N SER A 269 3.21 -13.26 -1.41
CA SER A 269 4.48 -13.96 -1.60
C SER A 269 5.12 -13.43 -2.87
N VAL A 270 6.33 -12.92 -2.73
CA VAL A 270 7.15 -12.49 -3.85
C VAL A 270 8.25 -13.50 -4.05
N LYS A 271 8.50 -13.93 -5.28
CA LYS A 271 9.55 -14.90 -5.61
C LYS A 271 10.20 -14.55 -6.94
N ALA A 272 11.52 -14.56 -6.97
CA ALA A 272 12.30 -14.51 -8.19
C ALA A 272 12.07 -15.77 -9.04
N ILE A 273 11.95 -15.59 -10.34
CA ILE A 273 11.96 -16.70 -11.28
C ILE A 273 13.39 -17.24 -11.38
N GLN A 274 13.64 -18.40 -10.77
CA GLN A 274 14.89 -19.13 -11.02
C GLN A 274 14.89 -19.61 -12.47
N GLY A 275 15.94 -19.27 -13.22
CA GLY A 275 16.09 -19.65 -14.63
C GLY A 275 15.88 -21.16 -14.83
N PHE A 276 14.99 -21.51 -15.77
CA PHE A 276 14.70 -22.85 -16.31
C PHE A 276 15.23 -24.07 -15.50
N LEU A 277 14.77 -24.21 -14.27
CA LEU A 277 14.68 -25.51 -13.59
C LEU A 277 13.19 -25.80 -13.39
N PRO A 278 12.74 -27.04 -13.62
CA PRO A 278 11.32 -27.35 -13.62
C PRO A 278 10.72 -26.91 -12.29
N MET A 279 9.73 -26.01 -12.37
CA MET A 279 8.95 -25.53 -11.23
C MET A 279 8.50 -26.75 -10.42
N LYS A 280 9.16 -27.01 -9.30
CA LYS A 280 8.65 -27.97 -8.32
C LYS A 280 7.48 -27.28 -7.67
N THR A 281 6.29 -27.48 -8.23
CA THR A 281 5.01 -27.06 -7.65
C THR A 281 4.90 -27.76 -6.29
N ARG A 282 5.34 -27.07 -5.23
CA ARG A 282 4.94 -27.48 -3.88
C ARG A 282 3.44 -27.24 -3.82
N ASN A 283 2.67 -28.32 -3.85
CA ASN A 283 1.23 -28.29 -3.67
C ASN A 283 0.91 -27.69 -2.29
N TRP A 284 0.53 -26.42 -2.29
CA TRP A 284 -0.01 -25.72 -1.12
C TRP A 284 -1.52 -25.55 -1.30
N HIS A 285 -2.24 -26.65 -1.49
CA HIS A 285 -3.68 -26.65 -1.29
C HIS A 285 -3.95 -26.74 0.21
N ASN A 286 -4.40 -25.64 0.80
CA ASN A 286 -5.25 -25.75 1.99
C ASN A 286 -6.19 -24.55 2.14
N SER A 287 -7.44 -24.88 2.46
CA SER A 287 -8.55 -23.98 2.75
C SER A 287 -8.15 -22.94 3.82
N SER A 288 -7.98 -21.68 3.42
CA SER A 288 -7.84 -20.56 4.36
C SER A 288 -8.52 -19.32 3.79
N PRO A 289 -9.20 -18.50 4.60
CA PRO A 289 -9.90 -17.29 4.15
C PRO A 289 -8.94 -16.14 3.77
N VAL A 290 -7.64 -16.40 3.64
CA VAL A 290 -6.60 -15.40 3.38
C VAL A 290 -6.49 -15.20 1.86
N THR A 291 -6.58 -13.95 1.41
CA THR A 291 -6.25 -13.60 0.02
C THR A 291 -4.75 -13.82 -0.20
N ARG A 292 -4.41 -14.84 -0.99
CA ARG A 292 -3.03 -15.18 -1.36
C ARG A 292 -2.76 -14.71 -2.77
N ILE A 293 -1.80 -13.81 -2.95
CA ILE A 293 -1.37 -13.36 -4.26
C ILE A 293 0.11 -13.71 -4.43
N TRP A 294 0.40 -14.33 -5.58
CA TRP A 294 1.74 -14.67 -6.00
C TRP A 294 2.19 -13.64 -7.03
N LEU A 295 3.17 -12.84 -6.67
CA LEU A 295 3.82 -11.91 -7.60
C LEU A 295 5.13 -12.56 -8.04
N ALA A 296 5.18 -12.97 -9.30
CA ALA A 296 6.40 -13.39 -9.97
C ALA A 296 7.00 -12.16 -10.66
N PHE A 297 8.28 -11.91 -10.41
CA PHE A 297 9.08 -10.87 -11.08
C PHE A 297 10.23 -11.53 -11.82
#